data_AF-A0A2V7KTZ3-F1
#
_entry.id   AF-A0A2V7KTZ3-F1
#
_cell.length_a   1.000
_cell.length_b   1.000
_cell.length_c   1.000
_cell.angle_alpha   90.00
_cell.angle_beta   90.00
_cell.angle_gamma   90.00
#
_symmetry.space_group_name_H-M   'P 1'
#
loop_
_entity.id
_entity.type
_entity.pdbx_description
1 polymer ?
#
loop_
_entity_poly.entity_id
_entity_poly.type
_entity_poly.pdbx_seq_one_letter_code
_entity_poly.pdbx_strand_id
1 'polypeptide(L)'
;MTEDMGTFRIDIEIENPARPGERRTVGSALVHAAGRRTTDDVVFGEHGDLVLLGARSLEGLNYRVDPLTKRLVDAGPAPAAVVA
;
A
#
# COMPACT_ATOMS: atom_id res chain seq x y z
N MET A 1 19.82 23.13 12.64
CA MET A 1 18.72 23.15 11.66
C MET A 1 17.63 22.28 12.22
N THR A 2 16.77 22.83 13.06
CA THR A 2 15.58 22.11 13.54
C THR A 2 14.49 22.53 12.59
N GLU A 3 14.24 21.72 11.57
CA GLU A 3 13.10 21.95 10.70
C GLU A 3 11.82 21.78 11.53
N ASP A 4 10.90 22.71 11.33
CA ASP A 4 9.59 22.78 11.98
C ASP A 4 8.76 21.56 11.54
N MET A 5 8.88 20.45 12.29
CA MET A 5 8.18 19.20 11.99
C MET A 5 6.70 19.35 12.35
N GLY A 6 5.91 19.80 11.37
CA GLY A 6 4.45 19.83 11.46
C GLY A 6 3.82 18.49 11.08
N THR A 7 2.64 18.19 11.63
CA THR A 7 1.77 17.11 11.15
C THR A 7 0.63 17.73 10.36
N PHE A 8 0.43 17.29 9.11
CA PHE A 8 -0.71 17.68 8.28
C PHE A 8 -1.58 16.47 8.00
N ARG A 9 -2.89 16.60 8.21
CA ARG A 9 -3.87 15.55 7.94
C ARG A 9 -4.68 15.96 6.71
N ILE A 10 -4.76 15.06 5.74
CA ILE A 10 -5.63 15.18 4.56
C ILE A 10 -6.59 14.00 4.58
N ASP A 11 -7.89 14.29 4.52
CA ASP A 11 -8.88 13.26 4.25
C ASP A 11 -9.02 13.15 2.72
N ILE A 12 -8.67 11.98 2.17
CA ILE A 12 -8.67 11.72 0.72
C ILE A 12 -9.85 10.83 0.39
N GLU A 13 -10.62 11.21 -0.63
CA GLU A 13 -11.61 10.36 -1.29
C GLU A 13 -11.15 10.05 -2.72
N ILE A 14 -11.27 8.79 -3.12
CA ILE A 14 -11.00 8.35 -4.48
C ILE A 14 -12.31 7.99 -5.17
N GLU A 15 -12.46 8.47 -6.40
CA GLU A 15 -13.54 8.14 -7.32
C GLU A 15 -12.98 7.37 -8.51
N ASN A 16 -13.68 6.33 -8.96
CA ASN A 16 -13.32 5.61 -10.17
C ASN A 16 -13.92 6.35 -11.38
N PRO A 17 -13.11 6.86 -12.35
CA PRO A 17 -13.64 7.56 -13.52
C PRO A 17 -14.56 6.69 -14.40
N ALA A 18 -14.43 5.36 -14.34
CA ALA A 18 -15.32 4.43 -15.04
C ALA A 18 -16.66 4.23 -14.32
N ARG A 19 -16.80 4.70 -13.07
CA ARG A 19 -18.02 4.67 -12.25
C ARG A 19 -18.22 6.01 -11.54
N PRO A 20 -18.60 7.07 -12.28
CA PRO A 20 -18.74 8.40 -11.69
C PRO A 20 -19.77 8.45 -10.56
N GLY A 21 -19.50 9.26 -9.53
CA GLY A 21 -20.34 9.44 -8.35
C GLY A 21 -20.11 8.44 -7.22
N GLU A 22 -19.32 7.38 -7.44
CA GLU A 22 -18.91 6.43 -6.40
C GLU A 22 -17.59 6.88 -5.76
N ARG A 23 -17.61 7.25 -4.48
CA ARG A 23 -16.43 7.66 -3.71
C ARG A 23 -16.07 6.66 -2.63
N ARG A 24 -14.78 6.50 -2.39
CA ARG A 24 -14.21 5.65 -1.34
C ARG A 24 -13.20 6.43 -0.51
N THR A 25 -13.25 6.25 0.80
CA THR A 25 -12.28 6.84 1.72
C THR A 25 -10.92 6.17 1.58
N VAL A 26 -9.86 6.98 1.63
CA VAL A 26 -8.49 6.51 1.77
C VAL A 26 -8.03 6.73 3.20
N GLY A 27 -7.29 5.77 3.74
CA GLY A 27 -6.60 5.97 5.01
C GLY A 27 -5.49 4.97 5.22
N SER A 28 -4.68 5.22 6.25
CA SER A 28 -3.57 4.34 6.58
C SER A 28 -4.07 3.05 7.22
N ALA A 29 -3.61 1.93 6.70
CA ALA A 29 -3.87 0.63 7.24
C ALA A 29 -2.56 -0.10 7.50
N LEU A 30 -2.65 -1.00 8.46
CA LEU A 30 -1.65 -2.01 8.61
C LEU A 30 -2.03 -3.25 7.78
N VAL A 31 -1.17 -3.56 6.81
CA VAL A 31 -1.35 -4.71 5.92
C VAL A 31 -0.50 -5.87 6.43
N HIS A 32 -1.11 -7.04 6.58
CA HIS A 32 -0.41 -8.29 6.90
C HIS A 32 -0.72 -9.36 5.86
N ALA A 33 0.33 -9.98 5.30
CA ALA A 33 0.21 -11.07 4.35
C ALA A 33 1.43 -12.00 4.45
N ALA A 34 1.20 -13.31 4.32
CA ALA A 34 2.24 -14.34 4.28
C ALA A 34 3.29 -14.27 5.43
N GLY A 35 2.91 -13.74 6.59
CA GLY A 35 3.78 -13.63 7.77
C GLY A 35 4.59 -12.33 7.83
N ARG A 36 4.38 -11.38 6.93
CA ARG A 36 4.99 -10.04 6.96
C ARG A 36 3.95 -8.96 7.11
N ARG A 37 4.40 -7.78 7.56
CA ARG A 37 3.55 -6.64 7.91
C ARG A 37 4.18 -5.35 7.41
N THR A 38 3.37 -4.47 6.84
CA THR A 38 3.74 -3.09 6.46
C THR A 38 2.61 -2.12 6.78
N THR A 39 2.93 -0.84 6.88
CA THR A 39 1.92 0.23 6.85
C THR A 39 1.80 0.73 5.41
N ASP A 40 0.59 1.00 4.95
CA ASP A 40 0.32 1.57 3.63
C ASP A 40 -0.98 2.40 3.67
N ASP A 41 -1.17 3.35 2.74
CA ASP A 41 -2.47 3.98 2.55
C ASP A 41 -3.31 3.15 1.59
N VAL A 42 -4.54 2.85 1.98
CA VAL A 42 -5.44 1.95 1.26
C VAL A 42 -6.78 2.62 0.98
N VAL A 43 -7.42 2.20 -0.10
CA VAL A 43 -8.83 2.50 -0.35
C VAL A 43 -9.67 1.52 0.45
N PHE A 44 -10.57 2.02 1.30
CA PHE A 44 -11.54 1.17 1.98
C PHE A 44 -12.68 0.84 1.02
N GLY A 45 -12.66 -0.39 0.50
CA GLY A 45 -13.69 -0.92 -0.39
C GLY A 45 -14.95 -1.37 0.34
N GLU A 46 -16.03 -1.56 -0.43
CA GLU A 46 -17.30 -2.10 0.02
C GLU A 46 -17.48 -3.57 -0.38
N HIS A 47 -18.60 -4.16 0.02
CA HIS A 47 -18.98 -5.49 -0.43
C HIS A 47 -19.05 -5.57 -1.96
N GLY A 48 -18.32 -6.53 -2.53
CA GLY A 48 -18.27 -6.76 -3.98
C GLY A 48 -17.09 -6.07 -4.68
N ASP A 49 -16.36 -5.20 -3.99
CA ASP A 49 -15.12 -4.63 -4.51
C ASP A 49 -14.00 -5.67 -4.59
N LEU A 50 -13.08 -5.46 -5.53
CA LEU A 50 -11.91 -6.31 -5.65
C LEU A 50 -10.95 -6.07 -4.48
N VAL A 51 -10.56 -7.16 -3.82
CA VAL A 51 -9.49 -7.13 -2.82
C VAL A 51 -8.16 -7.15 -3.55
N LEU A 52 -7.49 -6.01 -3.61
CA LEU A 52 -6.22 -5.84 -4.30
C LEU A 52 -5.09 -5.56 -3.32
N LEU A 53 -3.96 -6.24 -3.50
CA LEU A 53 -2.70 -5.91 -2.84
C LEU A 53 -1.90 -5.03 -3.80
N GLY A 54 -1.78 -3.74 -3.47
CA GLY A 54 -1.11 -2.76 -4.31
C GLY A 54 0.42 -2.94 -4.36
N ALA A 55 1.06 -2.27 -5.32
CA ALA A 55 2.51 -2.33 -5.49
C ALA A 55 3.28 -1.81 -4.26
N ARG A 56 2.84 -0.71 -3.64
CA ARG A 56 3.46 -0.16 -2.42
C ARG A 56 3.37 -1.12 -1.24
N SER A 57 2.22 -1.77 -1.07
CA SER A 57 2.07 -2.82 -0.06
C SER A 57 3.01 -4.00 -0.33
N LEU A 58 3.16 -4.45 -1.59
CA LEU A 58 4.10 -5.51 -1.96
C LEU A 58 5.56 -5.13 -1.69
N GLU A 59 5.93 -3.88 -2.00
CA GLU A 59 7.24 -3.32 -1.71
C GLU A 59 7.53 -3.30 -0.20
N GLY A 60 6.61 -2.75 0.60
CA GLY A 60 6.75 -2.71 2.05
C GLY A 60 6.79 -4.09 2.71
N LEU A 61 6.10 -5.08 2.12
CA LEU A 61 6.17 -6.49 2.53
C LEU A 61 7.42 -7.22 2.01
N ASN A 62 8.23 -6.59 1.15
CA ASN A 62 9.38 -7.19 0.48
C ASN A 62 9.02 -8.48 -0.28
N TYR A 63 7.86 -8.47 -0.96
CA TYR A 63 7.41 -9.56 -1.82
C TYR A 63 7.33 -9.13 -3.28
N ARG A 64 7.49 -10.11 -4.17
CA ARG A 64 7.15 -9.99 -5.60
C ARG A 64 6.11 -11.04 -5.95
N VAL A 65 5.35 -10.79 -7.02
CA VAL A 65 4.43 -11.78 -7.59
C VAL A 65 5.20 -12.62 -8.61
N ASP A 66 5.20 -13.94 -8.45
CA ASP A 66 5.53 -14.85 -9.54
C ASP A 66 4.34 -14.91 -10.50
N PRO A 67 4.46 -14.42 -11.75
CA PRO A 67 3.33 -14.34 -12.67
C PRO A 67 2.87 -15.70 -13.20
N LEU A 68 3.71 -16.73 -13.15
CA LEU A 68 3.37 -18.08 -13.62
C LEU A 68 2.58 -18.83 -12.55
N THR A 69 3.08 -18.83 -11.31
CA THR A 69 2.45 -19.56 -10.21
C THR A 69 1.39 -18.74 -9.47
N LYS A 70 1.34 -17.42 -9.72
CA LYS A 70 0.47 -16.45 -9.04
C LYS A 70 0.64 -16.47 -7.52
N ARG A 71 1.89 -16.60 -7.07
CA ARG A 71 2.26 -16.65 -5.65
C ARG A 71 3.12 -15.46 -5.26
N LEU A 72 2.99 -15.06 -4.00
CA LEU A 72 3.95 -14.16 -3.37
C LEU A 72 5.22 -14.94 -3.10
N VAL A 73 6.34 -14.40 -3.55
CA VAL A 73 7.68 -14.95 -3.29
C VAL A 73 8.57 -13.84 -2.77
N ASP A 74 9.59 -14.23 -2.03
CA ASP A 74 10.57 -13.30 -1.47
C ASP A 74 11.18 -12.42 -2.58
N ALA A 75 11.25 -11.12 -2.36
CA ALA A 75 11.88 -10.17 -3.28
C ALA A 75 13.42 -10.13 -3.14
N GLY A 76 13.99 -10.80 -2.13
CA GLY A 76 15.41 -10.85 -1.84
C GLY A 76 15.86 -9.77 -0.85
N PRO A 77 17.18 -9.59 -0.68
CA PRO A 77 17.73 -8.56 0.19
C PRO A 77 17.39 -7.16 -0.31
N ALA A 78 16.75 -6.35 0.53
CA ALA A 78 16.59 -4.93 0.27
C ALA A 78 17.93 -4.21 0.46
N PRO A 79 18.32 -3.28 -0.44
CA PRO A 79 19.53 -2.47 -0.26
C PRO A 79 19.45 -1.68 1.06
N ALA A 80 20.47 -1.80 1.90
CA ALA A 80 20.62 -0.93 3.04
C ALA A 80 21.06 0.47 2.57
N ALA A 81 20.53 1.51 3.20
CA ALA A 81 21.05 2.86 2.99
C ALA A 81 22.55 2.88 3.36
N VAL A 82 23.40 3.25 2.41
CA VAL A 82 24.81 3.52 2.65
C VAL A 82 25.00 5.00 2.94
N VAL A 83 25.75 5.31 3.99
CA VAL A 83 26.19 6.68 4.27
C VAL A 83 27.22 7.06 3.20
N ALA A 84 26.98 8.19 2.52
CA ALA A 84 27.92 8.79 1.58
C ALA A 84 28.96 9.65 2.30
#